data_AF-A0A532DTK9-F1
#
_entry.id   AF-A0A532DTK9-F1
#
_cell.length_a   1.000
_cell.length_b   1.000
_cell.length_c   1.000
_cell.angle_alpha   90.00
_cell.angle_beta   90.00
_cell.angle_gamma   90.00
#
_symmetry.space_group_name_H-M   'P 1'
#
loop_
_entity.id
_entity.type
_entity.pdbx_description
1 polymer ?
#
loop_
_entity_poly.entity_id
_entity_poly.type
_entity_poly.pdbx_seq_one_letter_code
_entity_poly.pdbx_strand_id
1 'polypeptide(L)'
;MNHHKMPIVLASVLSLLCLQAAMAGELLPSIAEERAGSEASEVFASTPETTPPWPARPLMEGNWQDLPPEEFAEVMQKIRHHRAAPSRYLIRRNEWSVPVEPSRLRRLPLACYDNVALIEGELEIPGVQSGVLTFLSHDRGITLLNGQRGVEQIRQLNKWNRPQLTTPEQAVTYLKFVIGTMDPGDGNFRVLEEAQSLDWKTDEDRAAHAHLEQAIRPVTMTKKEHDWIGEAIIQYKADLYRAELSLSLNGQPNMLDDQSLGSNLPIKVRRFFEWVRYDAW
;
A
#
# COMPACT_ATOMS: atom_id res chain seq x y z
N MET A 1 31.95 26.70 -16.61
CA MET A 1 31.54 26.58 -15.21
C MET A 1 30.54 25.44 -15.13
N ASN A 2 31.00 24.26 -14.71
CA ASN A 2 30.17 23.05 -14.63
C ASN A 2 29.55 22.99 -13.22
N HIS A 3 28.24 23.15 -13.11
CA HIS A 3 27.53 22.89 -11.86
C HIS A 3 27.40 21.38 -11.64
N HIS A 4 28.15 20.85 -10.68
CA HIS A 4 27.93 19.52 -10.12
C HIS A 4 26.57 19.52 -9.39
N LYS A 5 25.57 18.84 -9.93
CA LYS A 5 24.38 18.43 -9.19
C LYS A 5 24.79 17.27 -8.25
N MET A 6 24.68 17.48 -6.95
CA MET A 6 24.86 16.41 -5.95
C MET A 6 23.74 15.36 -6.12
N PRO A 7 24.03 14.05 -5.96
CA PRO A 7 22.99 13.03 -5.87
C PRO A 7 22.23 13.21 -4.57
N ILE A 8 21.02 13.76 -4.66
CA ILE A 8 20.06 13.83 -3.57
C ILE A 8 19.56 12.41 -3.35
N VAL A 9 20.01 11.76 -2.28
CA VAL A 9 19.56 10.43 -1.88
C VAL A 9 18.16 10.57 -1.28
N LEU A 10 17.18 9.85 -1.83
CA LEU A 10 15.78 9.81 -1.40
C LEU A 10 15.56 9.71 0.12
N ALA A 11 16.51 9.09 0.86
CA ALA A 11 16.46 8.97 2.31
C ALA A 11 16.59 10.32 3.05
N SER A 12 17.29 11.30 2.49
CA SER A 12 17.57 12.58 3.15
C SER A 12 16.50 13.64 2.85
N VAL A 13 15.83 13.60 1.70
CA VAL A 13 14.75 14.57 1.37
C VAL A 13 13.39 14.13 1.88
N LEU A 14 13.09 12.82 1.93
CA LEU A 14 11.94 12.33 2.70
C LEU A 14 12.13 12.56 4.21
N SER A 15 13.37 12.60 4.71
CA SER A 15 13.65 12.95 6.11
C SER A 15 13.70 14.46 6.39
N LEU A 16 13.93 15.32 5.39
CA LEU A 16 13.93 16.78 5.56
C LEU A 16 12.55 17.41 5.31
N LEU A 17 11.73 16.87 4.42
CA LEU A 17 10.36 17.35 4.20
C LEU A 17 9.40 16.94 5.35
N CYS A 18 9.74 15.90 6.12
CA CYS A 18 8.94 15.47 7.27
C CYS A 18 9.29 16.15 8.61
N LEU A 19 10.29 17.05 8.67
CA LEU A 19 10.71 17.67 9.95
C LEU A 19 10.07 19.05 10.25
N GLN A 20 9.11 19.52 9.46
CA GLN A 20 8.50 20.85 9.65
C GLN A 20 6.99 20.87 9.94
N ALA A 21 6.32 19.73 10.13
CA ALA A 21 4.89 19.73 10.45
C ALA A 21 4.53 18.65 11.49
N ALA A 22 4.78 18.93 12.78
CA ALA A 22 4.23 18.12 13.87
C ALA A 22 4.12 18.91 15.18
N MET A 23 3.02 19.66 15.36
CA MET A 23 2.46 20.06 16.66
C MET A 23 1.00 20.47 16.45
N ALA A 24 0.07 19.53 16.56
CA ALA A 24 -1.31 19.76 17.01
C ALA A 24 -1.98 18.41 17.23
N GLY A 25 -2.19 18.05 18.50
CA GLY A 25 -3.02 16.92 18.87
C GLY A 25 -4.48 17.32 18.79
N GLU A 26 -5.31 16.45 18.21
CA GLU A 26 -6.75 16.49 18.39
C GLU A 26 -7.30 15.12 18.73
N LEU A 27 -8.21 15.15 19.70
CA LEU A 27 -8.91 14.04 20.34
C LEU A 27 -9.97 13.45 19.39
N LEU A 28 -10.02 12.13 19.30
CA LEU A 28 -11.09 11.40 18.61
C LEU A 28 -12.43 11.55 19.37
N PRO A 29 -13.57 11.77 18.69
CA PRO A 29 -14.87 11.71 19.32
C PRO A 29 -15.37 10.26 19.43
N SER A 30 -15.92 9.94 20.60
CA SER A 30 -16.67 8.72 20.92
C SER A 30 -18.05 8.76 20.25
N ILE A 31 -18.39 7.74 19.46
CA ILE A 31 -19.76 7.54 18.94
C ILE A 31 -20.36 6.34 19.67
N ALA A 32 -21.40 6.61 20.44
CA ALA A 32 -22.24 5.63 21.12
C ALA A 32 -23.50 5.31 20.30
N GLU A 33 -24.03 4.13 20.62
CA GLU A 33 -25.11 3.36 20.01
C GLU A 33 -26.46 4.08 19.86
N GLU A 34 -27.22 3.73 18.82
CA GLU A 34 -28.62 3.32 18.97
C GLU A 34 -29.14 2.71 17.65
N ARG A 35 -29.68 1.48 17.68
CA ARG A 35 -31.09 1.22 17.31
C ARG A 35 -31.50 -0.24 17.43
N ALA A 36 -32.72 -0.37 17.95
CA ALA A 36 -33.46 -1.58 18.19
C ALA A 36 -34.18 -2.11 16.94
N GLY A 37 -34.22 -3.45 16.86
CA GLY A 37 -35.35 -4.32 16.53
C GLY A 37 -36.32 -3.95 15.41
N SER A 38 -36.35 -4.80 14.38
CA SER A 38 -37.61 -5.25 13.76
C SER A 38 -37.37 -6.55 12.99
N GLU A 39 -37.97 -7.65 13.46
CA GLU A 39 -38.01 -8.94 12.78
C GLU A 39 -39.14 -8.95 11.76
N ALA A 40 -38.80 -9.12 10.48
CA ALA A 40 -39.74 -9.57 9.45
C ALA A 40 -39.03 -10.60 8.57
N SER A 41 -39.46 -11.86 8.68
CA SER A 41 -39.00 -12.96 7.82
C SER A 41 -39.63 -12.82 6.43
N GLU A 42 -38.84 -12.32 5.48
CA GLU A 42 -39.12 -12.45 4.05
C GLU A 42 -38.27 -13.58 3.47
N VAL A 43 -38.92 -14.48 2.74
CA VAL A 43 -38.31 -15.58 2.00
C VAL A 43 -37.63 -14.98 0.77
N PHE A 44 -36.34 -14.65 0.89
CA PHE A 44 -35.54 -14.13 -0.21
C PHE A 44 -35.10 -15.26 -1.16
N ALA A 45 -35.47 -15.10 -2.43
CA ALA A 45 -34.79 -15.77 -3.53
C ALA A 45 -33.30 -15.36 -3.48
N SER A 46 -32.41 -16.35 -3.38
CA SER A 46 -30.97 -16.17 -3.32
C SER A 46 -30.47 -15.51 -4.60
N THR A 47 -30.34 -14.19 -4.53
CA THR A 47 -29.55 -13.39 -5.47
C THR A 47 -28.12 -13.93 -5.37
N PRO A 48 -27.38 -14.11 -6.48
CA PRO A 48 -25.99 -14.55 -6.39
C PRO A 48 -25.26 -13.64 -5.39
N GLU A 49 -24.73 -14.23 -4.31
CA GLU A 49 -24.03 -13.49 -3.26
C GLU A 49 -22.90 -12.70 -3.89
N THR A 50 -23.15 -11.41 -4.16
CA THR A 50 -22.12 -10.47 -4.56
C THR A 50 -21.19 -10.34 -3.39
N THR A 51 -19.98 -10.88 -3.55
CA THR A 51 -18.94 -10.79 -2.53
C THR A 51 -18.75 -9.33 -2.11
N PRO A 52 -18.76 -9.02 -0.80
CA PRO A 52 -18.68 -7.64 -0.35
C PRO A 52 -17.36 -7.00 -0.81
N PRO A 53 -17.36 -5.68 -1.06
CA PRO A 53 -16.16 -4.96 -1.44
C PRO A 53 -15.12 -5.02 -0.31
N TRP A 54 -13.84 -5.04 -0.68
CA TRP A 54 -12.74 -4.99 0.28
C TRP A 54 -12.79 -3.69 1.10
N PRO A 55 -12.48 -3.72 2.41
CA PRO A 55 -12.57 -2.54 3.28
C PRO A 55 -11.53 -1.45 2.97
N ALA A 56 -10.50 -1.78 2.17
CA ALA A 56 -9.53 -0.83 1.66
C ALA A 56 -9.10 -1.18 0.23
N ARG A 57 -8.77 -0.15 -0.56
CA ARG A 57 -8.15 -0.30 -1.89
C ARG A 57 -6.85 -1.09 -1.79
N PRO A 58 -6.41 -1.86 -2.80
CA PRO A 58 -5.17 -2.63 -2.71
C PRO A 58 -3.92 -1.77 -2.49
N LEU A 59 -2.86 -2.34 -1.90
CA LEU A 59 -1.61 -1.63 -1.65
C LEU A 59 -1.08 -0.93 -2.92
N MET A 60 -1.12 -1.65 -4.04
CA MET A 60 -0.78 -1.21 -5.39
C MET A 60 -1.78 -1.79 -6.41
N GLU A 61 -1.92 -1.10 -7.55
CA GLU A 61 -2.75 -1.58 -8.66
C GLU A 61 -2.16 -2.84 -9.31
N GLY A 62 -3.01 -3.73 -9.82
CA GLY A 62 -2.60 -4.98 -10.44
C GLY A 62 -3.74 -6.01 -10.48
N ASN A 63 -3.42 -7.18 -11.06
CA ASN A 63 -4.36 -8.29 -11.23
C ASN A 63 -4.51 -9.11 -9.93
N TRP A 64 -5.12 -8.50 -8.91
CA TRP A 64 -5.41 -9.18 -7.65
C TRP A 64 -6.41 -10.32 -7.85
N GLN A 65 -6.14 -11.45 -7.20
CA GLN A 65 -7.00 -12.63 -7.22
C GLN A 65 -7.35 -13.01 -5.79
N ASP A 66 -8.63 -13.24 -5.50
CA ASP A 66 -9.02 -13.87 -4.23
C ASP A 66 -8.39 -15.28 -4.16
N LEU A 67 -7.88 -15.66 -2.98
CA LEU A 67 -7.28 -16.98 -2.80
C LEU A 67 -8.38 -18.04 -2.73
N PRO A 68 -8.23 -19.15 -3.46
CA PRO A 68 -9.13 -20.27 -3.31
C PRO A 68 -8.93 -20.96 -1.94
N PRO A 69 -9.91 -21.74 -1.45
CA PRO A 69 -9.87 -22.33 -0.11
C PRO A 69 -8.63 -23.17 0.19
N GLU A 70 -8.11 -23.91 -0.81
CA GLU A 70 -6.89 -24.71 -0.66
C GLU A 70 -5.65 -23.85 -0.37
N GLU A 71 -5.45 -22.77 -1.13
CA GLU A 71 -4.32 -21.86 -0.93
C GLU A 71 -4.49 -21.03 0.35
N PHE A 72 -5.74 -20.68 0.69
CA PHE A 72 -6.06 -19.97 1.91
C PHE A 72 -5.55 -20.73 3.14
N ALA A 73 -5.82 -22.05 3.21
CA ALA A 73 -5.37 -22.88 4.33
C ALA A 73 -3.83 -22.92 4.46
N GLU A 74 -3.12 -23.01 3.34
CA GLU A 74 -1.65 -22.99 3.32
C GLU A 74 -1.08 -21.65 3.81
N VAL A 75 -1.64 -20.53 3.35
CA VAL A 75 -1.21 -19.20 3.79
C VAL A 75 -1.52 -18.99 5.27
N MET A 76 -2.68 -19.44 5.76
CA MET A 76 -3.01 -19.40 7.17
C MET A 76 -2.06 -20.24 8.02
N GLN A 77 -1.60 -21.39 7.53
CA GLN A 77 -0.56 -22.18 8.20
C GLN A 77 0.76 -21.41 8.28
N LYS A 78 1.18 -20.72 7.21
CA LYS A 78 2.39 -19.87 7.24
C LYS A 78 2.27 -18.72 8.25
N ILE A 79 1.10 -18.07 8.34
CA ILE A 79 0.81 -17.04 9.35
C ILE A 79 0.93 -17.61 10.77
N ARG A 80 0.28 -18.74 11.04
CA ARG A 80 0.33 -19.40 12.36
C ARG A 80 1.76 -19.82 12.73
N HIS A 81 2.52 -20.36 11.77
CA HIS A 81 3.92 -20.71 11.98
C HIS A 81 4.78 -19.49 12.30
N HIS A 82 4.58 -18.38 11.58
CA HIS A 82 5.26 -17.11 11.86
C HIS A 82 4.95 -16.60 13.27
N ARG A 83 3.69 -16.70 13.73
CA ARG A 83 3.28 -16.33 15.09
C ARG A 83 3.90 -17.24 16.17
N ALA A 84 4.07 -18.53 15.89
CA ALA A 84 4.58 -19.51 16.85
C ALA A 84 6.11 -19.53 16.97
N ALA A 85 6.84 -18.97 16.01
CA ALA A 85 8.29 -18.94 16.04
C ALA A 85 8.76 -18.11 17.26
N PRO A 86 9.48 -18.71 18.24
CA PRO A 86 9.97 -17.95 19.39
C PRO A 86 10.88 -16.84 18.88
N SER A 87 10.55 -15.58 19.18
CA SER A 87 11.33 -14.42 18.80
C SER A 87 12.71 -14.49 19.46
N ARG A 88 13.66 -15.17 18.80
CA ARG A 88 14.98 -15.52 19.38
C ARG A 88 15.88 -14.30 19.60
N TYR A 89 15.49 -13.12 19.11
CA TYR A 89 16.23 -11.88 19.27
C TYR A 89 15.25 -10.72 19.48
N LEU A 90 15.16 -10.25 20.73
CA LEU A 90 14.92 -8.85 21.12
C LEU A 90 14.19 -7.96 20.08
N ILE A 91 12.88 -7.80 20.27
CA ILE A 91 12.17 -6.54 20.56
C ILE A 91 10.69 -6.78 20.22
N ARG A 92 9.83 -6.56 21.21
CA ARG A 92 8.34 -6.65 21.23
C ARG A 92 7.57 -5.83 20.16
N ARG A 93 8.19 -5.45 19.03
CA ARG A 93 7.62 -4.51 18.03
C ARG A 93 7.43 -5.12 16.63
N ASN A 94 7.86 -6.36 16.41
CA ASN A 94 7.58 -7.10 15.16
C ASN A 94 6.55 -8.22 15.37
N GLU A 95 6.01 -8.34 16.59
CA GLU A 95 4.96 -9.31 16.87
C GLU A 95 3.67 -8.80 16.25
N TRP A 96 3.15 -9.59 15.32
CA TRP A 96 1.76 -9.54 14.95
C TRP A 96 0.91 -9.57 16.23
N SER A 97 0.38 -8.43 16.64
CA SER A 97 -0.44 -8.27 17.85
C SER A 97 -1.91 -8.62 17.63
N VAL A 98 -2.36 -8.70 16.37
CA VAL A 98 -3.79 -8.82 16.05
C VAL A 98 -4.26 -10.26 16.33
N PRO A 99 -5.14 -10.50 17.32
CA PRO A 99 -5.57 -11.87 17.64
C PRO A 99 -6.47 -12.49 16.55
N VAL A 100 -6.92 -11.67 15.60
CA VAL A 100 -7.88 -12.04 14.55
C VAL A 100 -7.16 -12.70 13.36
N GLU A 101 -7.78 -13.73 12.81
CA GLU A 101 -7.40 -14.34 11.54
C GLU A 101 -8.14 -13.64 10.39
N PRO A 102 -7.49 -13.41 9.23
CA PRO A 102 -8.19 -12.84 8.09
C PRO A 102 -9.40 -13.67 7.67
N SER A 103 -10.52 -13.03 7.35
CA SER A 103 -11.72 -13.72 6.84
C SER A 103 -11.59 -14.08 5.36
N ARG A 104 -10.87 -13.25 4.60
CA ARG A 104 -10.59 -13.40 3.17
C ARG A 104 -9.16 -13.02 2.87
N LEU A 105 -8.59 -13.61 1.83
CA LEU A 105 -7.26 -13.29 1.33
C LEU A 105 -7.33 -12.98 -0.17
N ARG A 106 -6.52 -12.02 -0.64
CA ARG A 106 -6.21 -11.82 -2.06
C ARG A 106 -4.70 -11.81 -2.29
N ARG A 107 -4.27 -12.27 -3.47
CA ARG A 107 -2.87 -12.34 -3.90
C ARG A 107 -2.61 -11.51 -5.13
N LEU A 108 -1.40 -10.96 -5.18
CA LEU A 108 -0.79 -10.37 -6.36
C LEU A 108 0.64 -10.94 -6.51
N PRO A 109 0.88 -11.87 -7.46
CA PRO A 109 2.23 -12.30 -7.79
C PRO A 109 3.10 -11.10 -8.20
N LEU A 110 4.31 -11.00 -7.65
CA LEU A 110 5.22 -9.91 -7.97
C LEU A 110 6.18 -10.33 -9.08
N ALA A 111 5.92 -9.90 -10.32
CA ALA A 111 6.74 -10.25 -11.50
C ALA A 111 8.22 -9.87 -11.39
N CYS A 112 8.58 -9.01 -10.44
CA CYS A 112 9.95 -8.61 -10.13
C CYS A 112 10.67 -9.54 -9.15
N TYR A 113 10.07 -10.65 -8.71
CA TYR A 113 10.70 -11.65 -7.86
C TYR A 113 10.32 -13.07 -8.28
N ASP A 114 11.19 -14.03 -7.97
CA ASP A 114 10.85 -15.45 -8.03
C ASP A 114 10.07 -15.86 -6.78
N ASN A 115 8.93 -16.53 -6.97
CA ASN A 115 8.11 -17.14 -5.91
C ASN A 115 7.74 -16.17 -4.76
N VAL A 116 7.53 -14.89 -5.06
CA VAL A 116 7.00 -13.91 -4.10
C VAL A 116 5.65 -13.41 -4.55
N ALA A 117 4.69 -13.45 -3.64
CA ALA A 117 3.39 -12.82 -3.81
C ALA A 117 3.15 -11.81 -2.70
N LEU A 118 2.56 -10.67 -3.07
CA LEU A 118 1.96 -9.75 -2.12
C LEU A 118 0.57 -10.29 -1.77
N ILE A 119 0.32 -10.50 -0.49
CA ILE A 119 -0.95 -11.00 0.04
C ILE A 119 -1.59 -9.91 0.88
N GLU A 120 -2.90 -9.77 0.71
CA GLU A 120 -3.73 -8.93 1.55
C GLU A 120 -4.81 -9.75 2.23
N GLY A 121 -5.02 -9.50 3.53
CA GLY A 121 -6.02 -10.18 4.33
C GLY A 121 -7.02 -9.21 4.94
N GLU A 122 -8.31 -9.51 4.76
CA GLU A 122 -9.40 -8.74 5.34
C GLU A 122 -9.51 -9.03 6.83
N LEU A 123 -9.44 -7.99 7.65
CA LEU A 123 -9.51 -8.08 9.10
C LEU A 123 -10.71 -7.30 9.62
N GLU A 124 -11.54 -7.99 10.40
CA GLU A 124 -12.61 -7.40 11.18
C GLU A 124 -12.24 -7.50 12.66
N ILE A 125 -11.90 -6.35 13.26
CA ILE A 125 -11.55 -6.28 14.68
C ILE A 125 -12.76 -5.65 15.41
N PRO A 126 -13.40 -6.35 16.35
CA PRO A 126 -14.56 -5.80 17.05
C PRO A 126 -14.27 -4.43 17.68
N GLY A 127 -15.12 -3.44 17.41
CA GLY A 127 -14.97 -2.07 17.90
C GLY A 127 -13.92 -1.22 17.17
N VAL A 128 -13.26 -1.76 16.13
CA VAL A 128 -12.29 -1.04 15.30
C VAL A 128 -12.76 -1.09 13.84
N GLN A 129 -12.39 -0.09 13.05
CA GLN A 129 -12.67 -0.06 11.62
C GLN A 129 -12.06 -1.30 10.92
N SER A 130 -12.87 -2.01 10.13
CA SER A 130 -12.40 -3.10 9.27
C SER A 130 -11.29 -2.60 8.35
N GLY A 131 -10.30 -3.45 8.09
CA GLY A 131 -9.17 -3.05 7.28
C GLY A 131 -8.46 -4.23 6.66
N VAL A 132 -7.30 -3.93 6.11
CA VAL A 132 -6.50 -4.87 5.34
C VAL A 132 -5.13 -5.00 5.98
N LEU A 133 -4.75 -6.22 6.27
CA LEU A 133 -3.37 -6.58 6.50
C LEU A 133 -2.65 -6.72 5.15
N THR A 134 -1.40 -6.29 5.06
CA THR A 134 -0.53 -6.61 3.92
C THR A 134 0.75 -7.35 4.34
N PHE A 135 1.13 -8.39 3.60
CA PHE A 135 2.37 -9.15 3.82
C PHE A 135 2.89 -9.81 2.54
N LEU A 136 4.16 -10.19 2.54
CA LEU A 136 4.77 -11.00 1.48
C LEU A 136 4.70 -12.47 1.86
N SER A 137 4.29 -13.31 0.92
CA SER A 137 4.46 -14.77 0.99
C SER A 137 5.61 -15.17 0.08
N HIS A 138 6.55 -15.94 0.62
CA HIS A 138 7.74 -16.42 -0.09
C HIS A 138 8.22 -17.77 0.48
N ASP A 139 9.25 -18.37 -0.12
CA ASP A 139 9.73 -19.71 0.26
C ASP A 139 10.23 -19.81 1.70
N ARG A 140 10.70 -18.69 2.28
CA ARG A 140 11.13 -18.63 3.70
C ARG A 140 10.01 -18.32 4.71
N GLY A 141 8.75 -18.38 4.29
CA GLY A 141 7.59 -18.04 5.14
C GLY A 141 6.93 -16.73 4.72
N ILE A 142 6.65 -15.85 5.70
CA ILE A 142 6.02 -14.55 5.44
C ILE A 142 6.86 -13.39 5.99
N THR A 143 6.73 -12.24 5.34
CA THR A 143 7.28 -10.96 5.82
C THR A 143 6.14 -9.95 5.93
N LEU A 144 5.81 -9.51 7.14
CA LEU A 144 4.77 -8.51 7.37
C LEU A 144 5.24 -7.14 6.86
N LEU A 145 4.32 -6.40 6.24
CA LEU A 145 4.54 -5.06 5.77
C LEU A 145 3.68 -4.11 6.60
N ASN A 146 4.30 -3.41 7.55
CA ASN A 146 3.68 -2.22 8.15
C ASN A 146 4.28 -0.97 7.50
N GLY A 147 3.45 0.04 7.24
CA GLY A 147 3.88 1.20 6.47
C GLY A 147 5.19 1.84 6.96
N GLN A 148 5.41 1.89 8.28
CA GLN A 148 6.61 2.49 8.88
C GLN A 148 7.91 1.74 8.59
N ARG A 149 7.86 0.42 8.31
CA ARG A 149 9.07 -0.40 8.08
C ARG A 149 9.03 -1.13 6.75
N GLY A 150 7.99 -0.93 5.93
CA GLY A 150 7.77 -1.63 4.66
C GLY A 150 9.03 -1.68 3.81
N VAL A 151 9.67 -0.52 3.62
CA VAL A 151 10.92 -0.40 2.87
C VAL A 151 12.07 -1.20 3.48
N GLU A 152 12.20 -1.22 4.80
CA GLU A 152 13.25 -1.99 5.47
C GLU A 152 12.99 -3.50 5.35
N GLN A 153 11.74 -3.94 5.47
CA GLN A 153 11.37 -5.34 5.24
C GLN A 153 11.68 -5.79 3.81
N ILE A 154 11.41 -4.93 2.81
CA ILE A 154 11.81 -5.18 1.43
C ILE A 154 13.32 -5.23 1.28
N ARG A 155 14.08 -4.33 1.92
CA ARG A 155 15.55 -4.38 1.91
C ARG A 155 16.08 -5.68 2.50
N GLN A 156 15.46 -6.19 3.56
CA GLN A 156 15.84 -7.48 4.15
C GLN A 156 15.52 -8.65 3.22
N LEU A 157 14.38 -8.63 2.51
CA LEU A 157 14.07 -9.58 1.43
C LEU A 157 15.16 -9.52 0.34
N ASN A 158 15.49 -8.32 -0.14
CA ASN A 158 16.47 -8.10 -1.22
C ASN A 158 17.87 -8.62 -0.93
N LYS A 159 18.26 -8.77 0.35
CA LYS A 159 19.56 -9.32 0.71
C LYS A 159 19.73 -10.78 0.24
N TRP A 160 18.64 -11.54 0.17
CA TRP A 160 18.68 -12.96 -0.18
C TRP A 160 17.79 -13.35 -1.37
N ASN A 161 16.80 -12.53 -1.73
CA ASN A 161 16.02 -12.66 -2.96
C ASN A 161 15.99 -11.30 -3.65
N ARG A 162 16.96 -11.03 -4.52
CA ARG A 162 17.07 -9.73 -5.20
C ARG A 162 15.96 -9.57 -6.24
N PRO A 163 15.43 -8.35 -6.44
CA PRO A 163 14.45 -8.14 -7.48
C PRO A 163 15.08 -8.34 -8.86
N GLN A 164 14.36 -9.00 -9.75
CA GLN A 164 14.66 -9.06 -11.16
C GLN A 164 14.19 -7.76 -11.81
N LEU A 165 15.11 -6.94 -12.29
CA LEU A 165 14.81 -5.65 -12.93
C LEU A 165 15.34 -5.64 -14.37
N THR A 166 14.95 -6.67 -15.13
CA THR A 166 15.47 -6.90 -16.49
C THR A 166 14.55 -6.33 -17.56
N THR A 167 13.26 -6.20 -17.28
CA THR A 167 12.25 -5.64 -18.20
C THR A 167 11.57 -4.39 -17.61
N PRO A 168 10.98 -3.52 -18.45
CA PRO A 168 10.17 -2.39 -17.99
C PRO A 168 9.08 -2.78 -17.00
N GLU A 169 8.38 -3.89 -17.27
CA GLU A 169 7.23 -4.35 -16.48
C GLU A 169 7.66 -4.78 -15.08
N GLN A 170 8.82 -5.45 -14.98
CA GLN A 170 9.41 -5.80 -13.68
C GLN A 170 9.83 -4.55 -12.91
N ALA A 171 10.44 -3.57 -13.57
CA ALA A 171 10.81 -2.29 -12.96
C ALA A 171 9.59 -1.51 -12.45
N VAL A 172 8.53 -1.41 -13.25
CA VAL A 172 7.25 -0.78 -12.86
C VAL A 172 6.63 -1.52 -11.67
N THR A 173 6.54 -2.85 -11.72
CA THR A 173 5.98 -3.66 -10.63
C THR A 173 6.74 -3.42 -9.33
N TYR A 174 8.07 -3.48 -9.38
CA TYR A 174 8.92 -3.25 -8.21
C TYR A 174 8.79 -1.82 -7.66
N LEU A 175 8.78 -0.81 -8.55
CA LEU A 175 8.65 0.59 -8.16
C LEU A 175 7.31 0.85 -7.45
N LYS A 176 6.20 0.41 -8.03
CA LYS A 176 4.86 0.51 -7.43
C LYS A 176 4.79 -0.19 -6.09
N PHE A 177 5.38 -1.38 -6.00
CA PHE A 177 5.45 -2.15 -4.76
C PHE A 177 6.19 -1.38 -3.66
N VAL A 178 7.41 -0.93 -3.95
CA VAL A 178 8.23 -0.20 -2.96
C VAL A 178 7.55 1.09 -2.53
N ILE A 179 7.08 1.92 -3.49
CA ILE A 179 6.35 3.17 -3.18
C ILE A 179 5.09 2.89 -2.35
N GLY A 180 4.30 1.89 -2.75
CA GLY A 180 3.07 1.51 -2.05
C GLY A 180 3.28 1.10 -0.59
N THR A 181 4.45 0.53 -0.27
CA THR A 181 4.84 0.18 1.11
C THR A 181 5.42 1.34 1.93
N MET A 182 5.71 2.49 1.32
CA MET A 182 6.21 3.65 2.04
C MET A 182 5.08 4.32 2.82
N ASP A 183 5.22 4.41 4.14
CA ASP A 183 4.42 5.30 4.98
C ASP A 183 5.35 6.08 5.91
N PRO A 184 5.55 7.39 5.67
CA PRO A 184 6.35 8.24 6.54
C PRO A 184 5.66 8.54 7.89
N GLY A 185 4.46 8.02 8.15
CA GLY A 185 3.73 8.13 9.42
C GLY A 185 2.44 8.94 9.33
N ASP A 186 2.24 9.67 8.23
CA ASP A 186 1.06 10.51 8.04
C ASP A 186 0.16 10.05 6.87
N GLY A 187 0.38 8.85 6.34
CA GLY A 187 -0.33 8.33 5.18
C GLY A 187 0.63 7.91 4.08
N ASN A 188 0.22 6.90 3.31
CA ASN A 188 1.14 6.25 2.39
C ASN A 188 1.36 7.04 1.09
N PHE A 189 2.42 6.64 0.39
CA PHE A 189 2.57 6.95 -1.02
C PHE A 189 1.87 5.89 -1.86
N ARG A 190 1.16 6.32 -2.92
CA ARG A 190 0.54 5.42 -3.89
C ARG A 190 0.82 5.92 -5.29
N VAL A 191 1.26 5.01 -6.16
CA VAL A 191 1.25 5.26 -7.61
C VAL A 191 -0.16 5.07 -8.14
N LEU A 192 -0.68 6.06 -8.86
CA LEU A 192 -1.97 6.01 -9.55
C LEU A 192 -1.74 5.69 -11.04
N GLU A 193 -2.42 4.68 -11.57
CA GLU A 193 -2.33 4.34 -13.00
C GLU A 193 -3.62 4.57 -13.78
N GLU A 194 -4.76 4.68 -13.08
CA GLU A 194 -6.07 4.87 -13.69
C GLU A 194 -6.81 6.09 -13.08
N ALA A 195 -7.58 6.80 -13.89
CA ALA A 195 -8.38 7.94 -13.44
C ALA A 195 -9.30 7.59 -12.25
N GLN A 196 -9.95 6.42 -12.35
CA GLN A 196 -10.86 5.87 -11.34
C GLN A 196 -10.17 5.43 -10.03
N SER A 197 -8.84 5.51 -9.96
CA SER A 197 -8.09 5.21 -8.73
C SER A 197 -8.27 6.26 -7.63
N LEU A 198 -8.77 7.45 -7.99
CA LEU A 198 -9.15 8.51 -7.06
C LEU A 198 -10.59 8.33 -6.56
N ASP A 199 -10.71 8.21 -5.25
CA ASP A 199 -12.01 8.21 -4.56
C ASP A 199 -12.30 9.63 -4.09
N TRP A 200 -13.04 10.40 -4.88
CA TRP A 200 -13.53 11.73 -4.50
C TRP A 200 -14.65 11.65 -3.47
N LYS A 201 -14.71 12.63 -2.57
CA LYS A 201 -15.72 12.69 -1.51
C LYS A 201 -17.13 12.85 -2.04
N THR A 202 -17.31 13.65 -3.09
CA THR A 202 -18.58 13.79 -3.82
C THR A 202 -18.36 13.81 -5.33
N ASP A 203 -19.45 13.69 -6.11
CA ASP A 203 -19.38 13.83 -7.56
C ASP A 203 -19.11 15.28 -7.99
N GLU A 204 -19.53 16.28 -7.21
CA GLU A 204 -19.16 17.68 -7.42
C GLU A 204 -17.66 17.89 -7.23
N ASP A 205 -17.07 17.27 -6.21
CA ASP A 205 -15.63 17.29 -5.98
C ASP A 205 -14.87 16.67 -7.16
N ARG A 206 -15.35 15.53 -7.68
CA ARG A 206 -14.79 14.93 -8.91
C ARG A 206 -14.90 15.87 -10.10
N ALA A 207 -16.07 16.47 -10.33
CA ALA A 207 -16.31 17.35 -11.47
C ALA A 207 -15.42 18.60 -11.42
N ALA A 208 -15.24 19.20 -10.24
CA ALA A 208 -14.36 20.35 -10.03
C ALA A 208 -12.88 20.03 -10.34
N HIS A 209 -12.49 18.76 -10.22
CA HIS A 209 -11.12 18.30 -10.35
C HIS A 209 -10.90 17.31 -11.52
N ALA A 210 -11.81 17.26 -12.49
CA ALA A 210 -11.74 16.31 -13.62
C ALA A 210 -10.42 16.37 -14.41
N HIS A 211 -9.75 17.53 -14.44
CA HIS A 211 -8.43 17.71 -15.06
C HIS A 211 -7.32 16.89 -14.38
N LEU A 212 -7.45 16.59 -13.07
CA LEU A 212 -6.49 15.76 -12.34
C LEU A 212 -6.60 14.28 -12.74
N GLU A 213 -7.81 13.78 -12.94
CA GLU A 213 -8.04 12.43 -13.45
C GLU A 213 -7.47 12.24 -14.86
N GLN A 214 -7.60 13.26 -15.73
CA GLN A 214 -7.00 13.26 -17.07
C GLN A 214 -5.47 13.23 -17.05
N ALA A 215 -4.86 13.70 -15.96
CA ALA A 215 -3.42 13.59 -15.80
C ALA A 215 -3.01 12.17 -15.42
N ILE A 216 -3.86 11.31 -14.86
CA ILE A 216 -3.43 9.97 -14.43
C ILE A 216 -3.17 9.09 -15.66
N ARG A 217 -1.99 8.46 -15.69
CA ARG A 217 -1.56 7.53 -16.73
C ARG A 217 -0.75 6.39 -16.12
N PRO A 218 -0.77 5.19 -16.73
CA PRO A 218 0.07 4.09 -16.30
C PRO A 218 1.55 4.45 -16.29
N VAL A 219 2.27 3.95 -15.29
CA VAL A 219 3.70 4.19 -15.19
C VAL A 219 4.42 3.41 -16.27
N THR A 220 5.30 4.08 -16.99
CA THR A 220 6.21 3.45 -17.94
C THR A 220 7.64 3.73 -17.52
N MET A 221 8.50 2.72 -17.65
CA MET A 221 9.92 2.82 -17.31
C MET A 221 10.75 2.53 -18.55
N THR A 222 11.71 3.39 -18.84
CA THR A 222 12.69 3.21 -19.91
C THR A 222 14.07 3.08 -19.32
N LYS A 223 14.83 2.09 -19.76
CA LYS A 223 16.21 1.92 -19.32
C LYS A 223 17.10 3.01 -19.90
N LYS A 224 17.77 3.79 -19.05
CA LYS A 224 18.79 4.77 -19.43
C LYS A 224 20.08 4.44 -18.67
N GLU A 225 21.12 4.12 -19.42
CA GLU A 225 22.40 3.68 -18.86
C GLU A 225 22.22 2.47 -17.90
N HIS A 226 22.40 2.70 -16.59
CA HIS A 226 22.29 1.68 -15.56
C HIS A 226 20.97 1.72 -14.80
N ASP A 227 20.12 2.73 -15.00
CA ASP A 227 18.90 2.92 -14.23
C ASP A 227 17.65 2.81 -15.12
N TRP A 228 16.54 2.46 -14.50
CA TRP A 228 15.21 2.61 -15.09
C TRP A 228 14.72 4.01 -14.77
N ILE A 229 14.25 4.75 -15.76
CA ILE A 229 13.72 6.11 -15.57
C ILE A 229 12.31 6.18 -16.12
N GLY A 230 11.42 6.85 -15.40
CA GLY A 230 10.10 7.15 -15.91
C GLY A 230 9.33 8.10 -15.01
N GLU A 231 8.06 8.28 -15.35
CA GLU A 231 7.21 9.27 -14.73
C GLU A 231 6.00 8.57 -14.09
N ALA A 232 5.60 9.03 -12.90
CA ALA A 232 4.44 8.51 -12.20
C ALA A 232 3.59 9.64 -11.62
N ILE A 233 2.27 9.39 -11.52
CA ILE A 233 1.43 10.16 -10.61
C ILE A 233 1.41 9.48 -9.26
N ILE A 234 1.77 10.26 -8.23
CA ILE A 234 1.85 9.79 -6.86
C ILE A 234 0.82 10.56 -6.02
N GLN A 235 -0.03 9.81 -5.34
CA GLN A 235 -0.81 10.31 -4.22
C GLN A 235 0.04 10.22 -2.95
N TYR A 236 0.12 11.34 -2.23
CA TYR A 236 0.65 11.40 -0.87
C TYR A 236 -0.36 12.14 0.00
N LYS A 237 -0.98 11.45 0.96
CA LYS A 237 -2.14 11.98 1.70
C LYS A 237 -3.25 12.44 0.72
N ALA A 238 -3.70 13.67 0.86
CA ALA A 238 -4.68 14.34 0.02
C ALA A 238 -4.03 15.16 -1.12
N ASP A 239 -2.75 14.96 -1.39
CA ASP A 239 -1.99 15.70 -2.39
C ASP A 239 -1.64 14.79 -3.58
N LEU A 240 -1.54 15.39 -4.77
CA LEU A 240 -1.13 14.70 -5.99
C LEU A 240 0.12 15.33 -6.58
N TYR A 241 1.06 14.49 -6.97
CA TYR A 241 2.34 14.87 -7.56
C TYR A 241 2.57 14.13 -8.86
N ARG A 242 3.14 14.84 -9.83
CA ARG A 242 3.82 14.25 -10.98
C ARG A 242 5.29 14.13 -10.63
N ALA A 243 5.82 12.92 -10.56
CA ALA A 243 7.21 12.67 -10.19
C ALA A 243 7.99 12.02 -11.33
N GLU A 244 9.17 12.56 -11.62
CA GLU A 244 10.19 11.85 -12.41
C GLU A 244 11.01 10.97 -11.44
N LEU A 245 11.07 9.69 -11.74
CA LEU A 245 11.66 8.67 -10.88
C LEU A 245 12.76 7.94 -11.64
N SER A 246 13.80 7.57 -10.90
CA SER A 246 14.80 6.57 -11.29
C SER A 246 14.73 5.37 -10.37
N LEU A 247 15.01 4.19 -10.89
CA LEU A 247 15.12 2.95 -10.16
C LEU A 247 16.40 2.25 -10.59
N SER A 248 17.35 2.18 -9.68
CA SER A 248 18.61 1.48 -9.93
C SER A 248 18.44 -0.04 -9.88
N LEU A 249 19.38 -0.77 -10.49
CA LEU A 249 19.35 -2.25 -10.54
C LEU A 249 19.40 -2.93 -9.16
N ASN A 250 19.79 -2.22 -8.11
CA ASN A 250 19.76 -2.75 -6.74
C ASN A 250 18.38 -2.61 -6.07
N GLY A 251 17.40 -2.04 -6.77
CA GLY A 251 16.06 -1.82 -6.25
C GLY A 251 15.92 -0.58 -5.36
N GLN A 252 16.81 0.42 -5.50
CA GLN A 252 16.68 1.70 -4.82
C GLN A 252 15.97 2.71 -5.74
N PRO A 253 14.74 3.14 -5.42
CA PRO A 253 14.08 4.24 -6.11
C PRO A 253 14.69 5.59 -5.69
N ASN A 254 14.75 6.52 -6.62
CA ASN A 254 15.15 7.89 -6.41
C ASN A 254 14.24 8.86 -7.20
N MET A 255 13.87 9.98 -6.60
CA MET A 255 13.02 11.01 -7.18
C MET A 255 13.95 12.07 -7.76
N LEU A 256 13.84 12.27 -9.07
CA LEU A 256 14.69 13.18 -9.83
C LEU A 256 14.10 14.58 -9.85
N ASP A 257 12.77 14.66 -9.99
CA ASP A 257 11.99 15.88 -9.99
C ASP A 257 10.55 15.58 -9.55
N ASP A 258 9.86 16.59 -9.04
CA ASP A 258 8.45 16.50 -8.69
C ASP A 258 7.70 17.83 -8.89
N GLN A 259 6.46 17.71 -9.35
CA GLN A 259 5.55 18.83 -9.55
C GLN A 259 4.22 18.54 -8.86
N SER A 260 3.84 19.40 -7.91
CA SER A 260 2.50 19.34 -7.32
C SER A 260 1.44 19.64 -8.38
N LEU A 261 0.41 18.80 -8.42
CA LEU A 261 -0.76 18.94 -9.28
C LEU A 261 -1.97 19.46 -8.50
N GLY A 262 -2.02 19.18 -7.21
CA GLY A 262 -3.07 19.63 -6.30
C GLY A 262 -2.74 19.25 -4.85
N SER A 263 -3.28 20.02 -3.92
CA SER A 263 -3.04 19.87 -2.48
C SER A 263 -4.34 19.96 -1.70
N ASN A 264 -4.44 19.25 -0.58
CA ASN A 264 -5.62 19.18 0.29
C ASN A 264 -6.91 18.84 -0.49
N LEU A 265 -6.78 17.89 -1.42
CA LEU A 265 -7.89 17.45 -2.26
C LEU A 265 -8.91 16.64 -1.44
N PRO A 266 -10.21 16.72 -1.77
CA PRO A 266 -11.25 15.95 -1.11
C PRO A 266 -11.27 14.49 -1.61
N ILE A 267 -10.16 13.77 -1.41
CA ILE A 267 -9.95 12.38 -1.84
C ILE A 267 -9.68 11.48 -0.64
N LYS A 268 -10.08 10.21 -0.71
CA LYS A 268 -9.75 9.25 0.37
C LYS A 268 -8.24 9.10 0.51
N VAL A 269 -7.79 9.23 1.75
CA VAL A 269 -6.42 8.98 2.18
C VAL A 269 -6.34 7.62 2.86
N ARG A 270 -5.22 6.94 2.68
CA ARG A 270 -4.96 5.69 3.38
C ARG A 270 -4.31 5.97 4.72
N ARG A 271 -4.73 5.23 5.74
CA ARG A 271 -4.17 5.26 7.09
C ARG A 271 -3.73 3.86 7.51
N PHE A 272 -2.83 3.84 8.48
CA PHE A 272 -2.42 2.63 9.16
C PHE A 272 -2.72 2.78 10.65
N PHE A 273 -3.30 1.73 11.22
CA PHE A 273 -3.37 1.53 12.66
C PHE A 273 -2.66 0.22 12.97
N GLU A 274 -1.48 0.31 13.59
CA GLU A 274 -0.55 -0.80 13.75
C GLU A 274 -0.22 -1.51 12.41
N TRP A 275 -0.80 -2.70 12.19
CA TRP A 275 -0.60 -3.54 11.02
C TRP A 275 -1.78 -3.49 10.04
N VAL A 276 -2.83 -2.77 10.39
CA VAL A 276 -4.09 -2.72 9.64
C VAL A 276 -4.16 -1.44 8.85
N ARG A 277 -4.46 -1.57 7.56
CA ARG A 277 -4.57 -0.50 6.59
C ARG A 277 -6.04 -0.25 6.28
N TYR A 278 -6.48 0.99 6.31
CA TYR A 278 -7.84 1.38 5.98
C TYR A 278 -7.84 2.70 5.21
N ASP A 279 -8.93 2.97 4.49
CA ASP A 279 -9.12 4.25 3.79
C ASP A 279 -10.04 5.16 4.64
N ALA A 280 -9.72 6.45 4.69
CA ALA A 280 -10.41 7.48 5.45
C ALA A 280 -10.55 8.76 4.61
N TRP A 281 -11.50 9.62 4.99
CA TRP A 281 -11.71 10.95 4.38
C TRP A 281 -10.92 12.03 5.10
#